data_AF-A0A7V9BLQ3-F1
#
_entry.id   AF-A0A7V9BLQ3-F1
#
_cell.length_a   1.000
_cell.length_b   1.000
_cell.length_c   1.000
_cell.angle_alpha   90.00
_cell.angle_beta   90.00
_cell.angle_gamma   90.00
#
_symmetry.space_group_name_H-M   'P 1'
#
loop_
_entity.id
_entity.type
_entity.pdbx_description
1 polymer ?
#
loop_
_entity_poly.entity_id
_entity_poly.type
_entity_poly.pdbx_seq_one_letter_code
_entity_poly.pdbx_strand_id
1 'polypeptide(L)'
;MLNRYSRAARLGLAAALTVLPASMGAQQPRNAAMVPASGSDPQFKVRLDFNRWHDVAELKSDFEKLAKAFPKLLKLSSLGKSHGGRDIILMTINNPDTGTEMGKPAMYIEANVHGNEIQGSEVSLYTIWYLMENYGRIDQITRLVNERVFYVVPTVNPDGRDHFLKGTGSGSRTGHVPVDDDNDGAADEDGDDDLNGNGVIEQIRKYVPGQGTLRRNAQDPRILEPVPAGQTGDYVILGSEGTTTTATAA
;
A
#
# COMPACT_ATOMS: atom_id res chain seq x y z
N MET A 1 -4.67 -55.63 -53.04
CA MET A 1 -5.60 -54.77 -52.27
C MET A 1 -6.07 -55.53 -51.04
N LEU A 2 -5.76 -54.98 -49.87
CA LEU A 2 -6.38 -55.14 -48.55
C LEU A 2 -6.66 -56.55 -48.00
N ASN A 3 -5.63 -57.00 -47.29
CA ASN A 3 -5.57 -57.60 -45.96
C ASN A 3 -6.69 -58.51 -45.43
N ARG A 4 -6.20 -59.68 -45.00
CA ARG A 4 -6.85 -60.78 -44.29
C ARG A 4 -7.09 -60.45 -42.82
N TYR A 5 -7.74 -61.42 -42.15
CA TYR A 5 -7.82 -61.70 -40.71
C TYR A 5 -9.04 -61.11 -39.98
N SER A 6 -9.76 -61.84 -39.12
CA SER A 6 -9.93 -63.27 -38.87
C SER A 6 -10.99 -63.41 -37.77
N ARG A 7 -11.94 -64.34 -37.99
CA ARG A 7 -12.59 -65.26 -37.03
C ARG A 7 -12.56 -64.90 -35.53
N ALA A 8 -13.72 -64.94 -34.86
CA ALA A 8 -14.07 -66.07 -33.98
C ALA A 8 -15.45 -65.94 -33.32
N ALA A 9 -16.10 -67.10 -33.25
CA ALA A 9 -17.25 -67.57 -32.49
C ALA A 9 -17.83 -66.69 -31.37
N ARG A 10 -19.15 -66.52 -31.43
CA ARG A 10 -20.02 -66.13 -30.32
C ARG A 10 -20.23 -67.35 -29.41
N LEU A 11 -19.73 -67.28 -28.18
CA LEU A 11 -20.16 -68.13 -27.07
C LEU A 11 -20.96 -67.25 -26.11
N GLY A 12 -22.19 -67.64 -25.83
CA GLY A 12 -23.03 -66.99 -24.83
C GLY A 12 -22.54 -67.28 -23.42
N LEU A 13 -22.51 -66.26 -22.57
CA LEU A 13 -22.43 -66.42 -21.13
C LEU A 13 -23.32 -65.35 -20.49
N ALA A 14 -24.34 -65.81 -19.78
CA ALA A 14 -25.22 -64.99 -18.96
C ALA A 14 -24.44 -64.46 -17.76
N ALA A 15 -24.36 -63.13 -17.61
CA ALA A 15 -23.82 -62.49 -16.41
C ALA A 15 -24.98 -62.23 -15.43
N ALA A 16 -24.99 -62.99 -14.33
CA ALA A 16 -25.85 -62.71 -13.18
C ALA A 16 -25.31 -61.48 -12.44
N LEU A 17 -26.15 -60.45 -12.32
CA LEU A 17 -25.85 -59.21 -11.60
C LEU A 17 -25.97 -59.49 -10.09
N THR A 18 -24.86 -59.75 -9.41
CA THR A 18 -24.80 -59.80 -7.95
C THR A 18 -24.67 -58.39 -7.38
N VAL A 19 -25.72 -57.90 -6.72
CA VAL A 19 -25.70 -56.65 -5.95
C VAL A 19 -24.95 -56.91 -4.65
N LEU A 20 -23.77 -56.31 -4.49
CA LEU A 20 -23.04 -56.23 -3.22
C LEU A 20 -23.74 -55.21 -2.30
N PRO A 21 -23.93 -55.50 -1.00
CA PRO A 21 -24.38 -54.47 -0.07
C PRO A 21 -23.22 -53.51 0.21
N ALA A 22 -23.42 -52.23 -0.10
CA ALA A 22 -22.54 -51.17 0.36
C ALA A 22 -22.69 -51.03 1.89
N SER A 23 -21.65 -51.39 2.63
CA SER A 23 -21.55 -51.07 4.05
C SER A 23 -21.40 -49.55 4.20
N MET A 24 -22.49 -48.88 4.58
CA MET A 24 -22.45 -47.50 5.07
C MET A 24 -21.67 -47.46 6.38
N GLY A 25 -20.38 -47.15 6.32
CA GLY A 25 -19.64 -46.69 7.48
C GLY A 25 -20.22 -45.35 7.92
N ALA A 26 -20.93 -45.33 9.05
CA ALA A 26 -21.34 -44.10 9.70
C ALA A 26 -20.08 -43.30 10.10
N GLN A 27 -19.78 -42.23 9.38
CA GLN A 27 -18.82 -41.22 9.85
C GLN A 27 -19.41 -40.57 11.10
N GLN A 28 -18.80 -40.84 12.25
CA GLN A 28 -19.10 -40.11 13.47
C GLN A 28 -18.94 -38.60 13.22
N PRO A 29 -19.91 -37.75 13.62
CA PRO A 29 -19.72 -36.32 13.50
C PRO A 29 -18.52 -35.93 14.38
N ARG A 30 -17.50 -35.36 13.74
CA ARG A 30 -16.43 -34.69 14.49
C ARG A 30 -17.09 -33.63 15.34
N ASN A 31 -16.98 -33.73 16.67
CA ASN A 31 -17.40 -32.70 17.60
C ASN A 31 -16.77 -31.37 17.17
N ALA A 32 -17.53 -30.55 16.44
CA ALA A 32 -17.21 -29.16 16.28
C ALA A 32 -17.36 -28.56 17.67
N ALA A 33 -16.23 -28.27 18.31
CA ALA A 33 -16.22 -27.49 19.54
C ALA A 33 -17.07 -26.24 19.28
N MET A 34 -18.12 -26.08 20.07
CA MET A 34 -19.01 -24.93 20.04
C MET A 34 -18.16 -23.69 20.33
N VAL A 35 -17.82 -22.95 19.28
CA VAL A 35 -17.20 -21.62 19.41
C VAL A 35 -18.26 -20.75 20.09
N PRO A 36 -18.05 -20.28 21.32
CA PRO A 36 -19.04 -19.46 21.98
C PRO A 36 -19.16 -18.15 21.20
N ALA A 37 -20.38 -17.86 20.74
CA ALA A 37 -20.75 -16.58 20.17
C ALA A 37 -20.69 -15.52 21.28
N SER A 38 -19.51 -14.95 21.49
CA SER A 38 -19.27 -13.73 22.26
C SER A 38 -18.96 -12.64 21.24
N GLY A 39 -19.83 -11.63 21.13
CA GLY A 39 -19.65 -10.57 20.14
C GLY A 39 -18.33 -9.81 20.30
N SER A 40 -17.61 -9.46 19.25
CA SER A 40 -17.32 -10.25 18.04
C SER A 40 -15.85 -10.09 17.65
N ASP A 41 -15.03 -9.47 18.51
CA ASP A 41 -13.59 -9.30 18.31
C ASP A 41 -12.83 -9.90 19.49
N PRO A 42 -11.70 -10.58 19.24
CA PRO A 42 -10.79 -11.01 20.30
C PRO A 42 -10.37 -9.81 21.16
N GLN A 43 -10.22 -10.01 22.47
CA GLN A 43 -9.63 -8.97 23.32
C GLN A 43 -8.16 -8.79 22.93
N PHE A 44 -7.86 -7.65 22.29
CA PHE A 44 -6.52 -7.23 21.90
C PHE A 44 -5.79 -6.58 23.08
N LYS A 45 -4.49 -6.82 23.18
CA LYS A 45 -3.63 -6.23 24.22
C LYS A 45 -3.43 -4.73 24.00
N VAL A 46 -3.27 -4.32 22.74
CA VAL A 46 -3.11 -2.94 22.31
C VAL A 46 -4.30 -2.57 21.44
N ARG A 47 -5.05 -1.54 21.87
CA ARG A 47 -6.14 -0.95 21.08
C ARG A 47 -5.59 0.21 20.28
N LEU A 48 -5.67 0.09 18.96
CA LEU A 48 -5.32 1.10 17.98
C LEU A 48 -6.55 1.40 17.11
N ASP A 49 -6.62 2.59 16.56
CA ASP A 49 -7.78 3.05 15.78
C ASP A 49 -7.46 2.99 14.27
N PHE A 50 -8.07 2.08 13.52
CA PHE A 50 -7.85 1.97 12.06
C PHE A 50 -8.95 2.63 11.22
N ASN A 51 -9.76 3.51 11.83
CA ASN A 51 -10.89 4.20 11.18
C ASN A 51 -10.54 5.63 10.72
N ARG A 52 -9.28 6.04 10.84
CA ARG A 52 -8.76 7.33 10.39
C ARG A 52 -7.31 7.19 9.94
N TRP A 53 -6.79 8.24 9.33
CA TRP A 53 -5.38 8.36 8.99
C TRP A 53 -4.61 8.99 10.13
N HIS A 54 -3.45 8.44 10.45
CA HIS A 54 -2.60 8.95 11.52
C HIS A 54 -1.58 9.95 10.99
N ASP A 55 -1.37 11.05 11.72
CA ASP A 55 -0.20 11.89 11.46
C ASP A 55 1.11 11.21 11.93
N VAL A 56 2.26 11.82 11.66
CA VAL A 56 3.55 11.23 12.02
C VAL A 56 3.71 11.07 13.54
N ALA A 57 3.15 11.99 14.33
CA ALA A 57 3.24 11.94 15.79
C ALA A 57 2.35 10.85 16.38
N GLU A 58 1.14 10.68 15.84
CA GLU A 58 0.23 9.59 16.20
C GLU A 58 0.83 8.23 15.82
N LEU A 59 1.38 8.07 14.60
CA LEU A 59 2.08 6.85 14.19
C LEU A 59 3.21 6.49 15.15
N LYS A 60 4.04 7.48 15.52
CA LYS A 60 5.12 7.28 16.50
C LYS A 60 4.57 6.84 17.86
N SER A 61 3.51 7.48 18.33
CA SER A 61 2.87 7.13 19.60
C SER A 61 2.36 5.69 19.61
N ASP A 62 1.75 5.24 18.51
CA ASP A 62 1.22 3.87 18.41
C ASP A 62 2.32 2.82 18.28
N PHE A 63 3.42 3.14 17.60
CA PHE A 63 4.63 2.31 17.59
C PHE A 63 5.24 2.19 19.00
N GLU A 64 5.30 3.28 19.76
CA GLU A 64 5.76 3.26 21.16
C GLU A 64 4.85 2.42 22.07
N LYS A 65 3.52 2.52 21.89
CA LYS A 65 2.54 1.68 22.61
C LYS A 65 2.76 0.20 22.31
N LEU A 66 2.94 -0.16 21.04
CA LEU A 66 3.23 -1.54 20.61
C LEU A 66 4.54 -2.04 21.22
N ALA A 67 5.63 -1.27 21.09
CA ALA A 67 6.93 -1.65 21.64
C ALA A 67 6.87 -1.87 23.16
N LYS A 68 6.14 -1.01 23.89
CA LYS A 68 5.93 -1.15 25.34
C LYS A 68 5.09 -2.38 25.69
N ALA A 69 4.13 -2.74 24.85
CA ALA A 69 3.29 -3.91 25.07
C ALA A 69 4.02 -5.23 24.75
N PHE A 70 4.94 -5.23 23.78
CA PHE A 70 5.66 -6.44 23.34
C PHE A 70 7.20 -6.27 23.39
N PRO A 71 7.78 -5.88 24.54
CA PRO A 71 9.17 -5.43 24.63
C PRO A 71 10.22 -6.53 24.35
N LYS A 72 9.81 -7.81 24.42
CA LYS A 72 10.68 -8.94 24.07
C LYS A 72 10.83 -9.12 22.55
N LEU A 73 9.78 -8.80 21.79
CA LEU A 73 9.70 -9.07 20.35
C LEU A 73 9.95 -7.80 19.52
N LEU A 74 9.62 -6.64 20.06
CA LEU A 74 9.65 -5.36 19.37
C LEU A 74 10.77 -4.48 19.88
N LYS A 75 11.51 -3.90 18.93
CA LYS A 75 12.52 -2.87 19.18
C LYS A 75 12.24 -1.68 18.28
N LEU A 76 11.92 -0.53 18.91
CA LEU A 76 11.74 0.74 18.21
C LEU A 76 13.08 1.46 18.10
N SER A 77 13.45 1.88 16.90
CA SER A 77 14.65 2.65 16.60
C SER A 77 14.37 3.75 15.57
N SER A 78 15.40 4.53 15.23
CA SER A 78 15.35 5.55 14.19
C SER A 78 16.45 5.25 13.17
N LEU A 79 16.11 5.29 11.88
CA LEU A 79 17.07 5.16 10.78
C LEU A 79 17.83 6.46 10.52
N GLY A 80 17.35 7.57 11.08
CA GLY A 80 17.92 8.89 10.87
C GLY A 80 16.85 9.97 11.01
N LYS A 81 17.22 11.18 10.59
CA LYS A 81 16.31 12.33 10.55
C LYS A 81 15.97 12.67 9.11
N SER A 82 14.73 13.07 8.86
CA SER A 82 14.32 13.71 7.62
C SER A 82 14.89 15.13 7.53
N HIS A 83 14.70 15.80 6.39
CA HIS A 83 15.14 17.18 6.21
C HIS A 83 14.47 18.12 7.23
N GLY A 84 13.18 17.92 7.49
CA GLY A 84 12.43 18.62 8.53
C GLY A 84 12.74 18.18 9.97
N GLY A 85 13.77 17.36 10.18
CA GLY A 85 14.24 16.95 11.51
C GLY A 85 13.38 15.87 12.19
N ARG A 86 12.44 15.25 11.48
CA ARG A 86 11.58 14.18 12.02
C ARG A 86 12.30 12.84 12.03
N ASP A 87 12.02 11.99 13.00
CA ASP A 87 12.56 10.62 13.02
C ASP A 87 11.99 9.78 11.89
N ILE A 88 12.86 9.11 11.14
CA ILE A 88 12.46 8.00 10.26
C ILE A 88 12.39 6.74 11.14
N ILE A 89 11.22 6.50 11.70
CA ILE A 89 11.00 5.44 12.69
C ILE A 89 11.09 4.05 12.07
N LEU A 90 11.73 3.13 12.77
CA LEU A 90 11.85 1.72 12.41
C LEU A 90 11.37 0.85 13.57
N MET A 91 10.44 -0.05 13.27
CA MET A 91 10.09 -1.17 14.17
C MET A 91 10.80 -2.44 13.69
N THR A 92 11.68 -2.97 14.53
CA THR A 92 12.22 -4.32 14.34
C THR A 92 11.38 -5.32 15.11
N ILE A 93 10.88 -6.35 14.42
CA ILE A 93 10.19 -7.50 15.01
C ILE A 93 11.13 -8.70 14.95
N ASN A 94 11.56 -9.19 16.10
CA ASN A 94 12.42 -10.37 16.21
C ASN A 94 12.09 -11.16 17.48
N ASN A 95 11.82 -12.47 17.36
CA ASN A 95 11.89 -13.34 18.53
C ASN A 95 13.35 -13.75 18.85
N PRO A 96 13.94 -13.28 19.97
CA PRO A 96 15.32 -13.61 20.34
C PRO A 96 15.50 -15.07 20.78
N ASP A 97 14.43 -15.76 21.20
CA ASP A 97 14.53 -17.16 21.66
C ASP A 97 14.81 -18.14 20.50
N THR A 98 14.45 -17.74 19.28
CA THR A 98 14.53 -18.60 18.09
C THR A 98 15.66 -18.22 17.15
N GLY A 99 16.41 -17.17 17.47
CA GLY A 99 17.55 -16.71 16.69
C GLY A 99 17.85 -15.23 16.89
N THR A 100 19.08 -14.84 16.58
CA THR A 100 19.48 -13.42 16.59
C THR A 100 18.84 -12.67 15.42
N GLU A 101 18.72 -11.34 15.56
CA GLU A 101 18.22 -10.44 14.52
C GLU A 101 18.95 -10.63 13.17
N MET A 102 20.26 -10.82 13.20
CA MET A 102 21.08 -11.05 12.00
C MET A 102 21.18 -12.53 11.58
N GLY A 103 20.63 -13.45 12.38
CA GLY A 103 20.72 -14.89 12.15
C GLY A 103 19.52 -15.49 11.41
N LYS A 104 18.46 -14.71 11.18
CA LYS A 104 17.23 -15.15 10.53
C LYS A 104 17.00 -14.39 9.22
N PRO A 105 16.34 -15.00 8.22
CA PRO A 105 15.92 -14.27 7.02
C PRO A 105 15.01 -13.11 7.39
N ALA A 106 15.27 -11.95 6.80
CA ALA A 106 14.54 -10.72 7.08
C ALA A 106 13.59 -10.31 5.95
N MET A 107 12.49 -9.66 6.32
CA MET A 107 11.61 -8.95 5.41
C MET A 107 11.63 -7.46 5.77
N TYR A 108 11.90 -6.63 4.78
CA TYR A 108 11.84 -5.18 4.90
C TYR A 108 10.50 -4.70 4.33
N ILE A 109 9.76 -3.93 5.11
CA ILE A 109 8.48 -3.33 4.76
C ILE A 109 8.64 -1.83 4.93
N GLU A 110 8.60 -1.09 3.84
CA GLU A 110 8.52 0.36 3.88
C GLU A 110 7.24 0.85 3.23
N ALA A 111 6.85 2.06 3.62
CA ALA A 111 5.72 2.74 3.02
C ALA A 111 5.98 4.24 2.91
N ASN A 112 5.12 4.91 2.14
CA ASN A 112 5.00 6.36 2.12
C ASN A 112 6.31 7.05 1.74
N VAL A 113 7.00 6.48 0.74
CA VAL A 113 8.07 7.15 -0.01
C VAL A 113 7.53 8.36 -0.74
N HIS A 114 6.34 8.19 -1.32
CA HIS A 114 5.48 9.30 -1.69
C HIS A 114 4.66 9.74 -0.48
N GLY A 115 4.83 10.98 -0.03
CA GLY A 115 4.22 11.48 1.22
C GLY A 115 2.69 11.50 1.20
N ASN A 116 2.07 11.63 0.03
CA ASN A 116 0.62 11.59 -0.16
C ASN A 116 0.00 10.19 -0.29
N GLU A 117 0.80 9.12 -0.39
CA GLU A 117 0.33 7.72 -0.44
C GLU A 117 0.18 7.15 0.99
N ILE A 118 -0.66 7.80 1.79
CA ILE A 118 -0.73 7.61 3.25
C ILE A 118 -1.21 6.23 3.70
N GLN A 119 -1.88 5.49 2.81
CA GLN A 119 -2.48 4.18 3.11
C GLN A 119 -1.42 3.14 3.44
N GLY A 120 -0.24 3.22 2.80
CA GLY A 120 0.86 2.29 3.07
C GLY A 120 1.31 2.35 4.53
N SER A 121 1.33 3.53 5.15
CA SER A 121 1.71 3.69 6.56
C SER A 121 0.75 2.99 7.50
N GLU A 122 -0.56 3.06 7.22
CA GLU A 122 -1.55 2.38 8.04
C GLU A 122 -1.46 0.86 7.90
N VAL A 123 -1.17 0.36 6.68
CA VAL A 123 -0.91 -1.07 6.46
C VAL A 123 0.33 -1.51 7.22
N SER A 124 1.39 -0.70 7.27
CA SER A 124 2.58 -0.97 8.08
C SER A 124 2.26 -1.05 9.57
N LEU A 125 1.48 -0.10 10.11
CA LEU A 125 1.03 -0.12 11.51
C LEU A 125 0.17 -1.37 11.79
N TYR A 126 -0.80 -1.64 10.94
CA TYR A 126 -1.69 -2.80 11.05
C TYR A 126 -0.91 -4.12 10.99
N THR A 127 0.13 -4.20 10.13
CA THR A 127 0.97 -5.38 10.02
C THR A 127 1.67 -5.71 11.34
N ILE A 128 2.27 -4.72 11.99
CA ILE A 128 2.93 -4.92 13.30
C ILE A 128 1.89 -5.36 14.34
N TRP A 129 0.79 -4.62 14.43
CA TRP A 129 -0.29 -4.92 15.37
C TRP A 129 -0.84 -6.34 15.18
N TYR A 130 -1.13 -6.73 13.94
CA TYR A 130 -1.69 -8.03 13.59
C TYR A 130 -0.72 -9.18 13.91
N LEU A 131 0.58 -9.01 13.62
CA LEU A 131 1.59 -10.00 13.97
C LEU A 131 1.69 -10.20 15.48
N MET A 132 1.65 -9.13 16.27
CA MET A 132 1.80 -9.20 17.73
C MET A 132 0.54 -9.69 18.43
N GLU A 133 -0.64 -9.21 18.04
CA GLU A 133 -1.91 -9.60 18.64
C GLU A 133 -2.30 -11.05 18.37
N ASN A 134 -1.76 -11.64 17.30
CA ASN A 134 -2.00 -13.03 16.94
C ASN A 134 -0.81 -13.96 17.20
N TYR A 135 0.31 -13.44 17.70
CA TYR A 135 1.43 -14.26 18.14
C TYR A 135 1.01 -15.15 19.31
N GLY A 136 1.23 -16.46 19.20
CA GLY A 136 0.77 -17.47 20.16
C GLY A 136 -0.72 -17.82 20.06
N ARG A 137 -1.48 -17.19 19.14
CA ARG A 137 -2.90 -17.51 18.88
C ARG A 137 -3.08 -18.20 17.53
N ILE A 138 -2.37 -17.74 16.51
CA ILE A 138 -2.41 -18.31 15.15
C ILE A 138 -1.06 -18.96 14.87
N ASP A 139 -1.06 -20.26 14.60
CA ASP A 139 0.16 -21.05 14.42
C ASP A 139 1.04 -20.52 13.28
N GLN A 140 0.42 -20.12 12.17
CA GLN A 140 1.15 -19.57 11.01
C GLN A 140 1.85 -18.25 11.35
N ILE A 141 1.22 -17.37 12.13
CA ILE A 141 1.80 -16.09 12.56
C ILE A 141 2.90 -16.33 13.60
N THR A 142 2.67 -17.25 14.53
CA THR A 142 3.67 -17.65 15.52
C THR A 142 4.92 -18.18 14.85
N ARG A 143 4.75 -19.08 13.86
CA ARG A 143 5.84 -19.58 13.03
C ARG A 143 6.55 -18.45 12.29
N LEU A 144 5.80 -17.53 11.69
CA LEU A 144 6.36 -16.42 10.93
C LEU A 144 7.24 -15.51 11.79
N VAL A 145 6.79 -15.10 12.97
CA VAL A 145 7.56 -14.28 13.93
C VAL A 145 8.76 -15.03 14.51
N ASN A 146 8.63 -16.35 14.68
CA ASN A 146 9.73 -17.18 15.17
C ASN A 146 10.83 -17.35 14.12
N GLU A 147 10.49 -17.59 12.86
CA GLU A 147 11.47 -17.93 11.83
C GLU A 147 11.98 -16.73 11.01
N ARG A 148 11.38 -15.54 11.12
CA ARG A 148 11.75 -14.35 10.34
C ARG A 148 12.02 -13.14 11.23
N VAL A 149 12.63 -12.13 10.64
CA VAL A 149 12.77 -10.78 11.19
C VAL A 149 12.01 -9.82 10.30
N PHE A 150 11.30 -8.86 10.88
CA PHE A 150 10.64 -7.80 10.12
C PHE A 150 11.26 -6.46 10.48
N TYR A 151 11.60 -5.68 9.47
CA TYR A 151 11.98 -4.28 9.59
C TYR A 151 10.87 -3.46 8.97
N VAL A 152 10.10 -2.75 9.78
CA VAL A 152 8.92 -2.02 9.33
C VAL A 152 9.14 -0.53 9.50
N VAL A 153 9.14 0.19 8.38
CA VAL A 153 9.27 1.65 8.31
C VAL A 153 7.93 2.21 7.80
N PRO A 154 7.08 2.80 8.66
CA PRO A 154 5.75 3.25 8.24
C PRO A 154 5.81 4.46 7.32
N THR A 155 6.86 5.28 7.40
CA THR A 155 7.07 6.39 6.47
C THR A 155 8.56 6.69 6.33
N VAL A 156 9.06 6.67 5.09
CA VAL A 156 10.40 7.15 4.76
C VAL A 156 10.41 8.64 4.41
N ASN A 157 9.25 9.20 4.07
CA ASN A 157 9.04 10.64 3.84
C ASN A 157 8.06 11.23 4.89
N PRO A 158 8.48 11.33 6.17
CA PRO A 158 7.62 11.86 7.22
C PRO A 158 7.26 13.33 7.00
N ASP A 159 8.11 14.11 6.33
CA ASP A 159 7.83 15.53 6.07
C ASP A 159 6.71 15.70 5.04
N GLY A 160 6.79 14.98 3.91
CA GLY A 160 5.74 14.99 2.89
C GLY A 160 4.41 14.44 3.41
N ARG A 161 4.44 13.44 4.30
CA ARG A 161 3.22 12.95 4.98
C ARG A 161 2.54 14.03 5.80
N ASP A 162 3.31 14.67 6.69
CA ASP A 162 2.79 15.72 7.56
C ASP A 162 2.26 16.90 6.74
N HIS A 163 2.96 17.26 5.66
CA HIS A 163 2.52 18.28 4.71
C HIS A 163 1.19 17.89 4.03
N PHE A 164 1.04 16.63 3.61
CA PHE A 164 -0.20 16.15 3.01
C PHE A 164 -1.40 16.25 3.97
N LEU A 165 -1.21 15.87 5.24
CA LEU A 165 -2.29 15.83 6.23
C LEU A 165 -2.64 17.21 6.81
N LYS A 166 -1.69 18.15 6.84
CA LYS A 166 -1.86 19.47 7.47
C LYS A 166 -1.97 20.63 6.47
N GLY A 167 -1.51 20.44 5.24
CA GLY A 167 -1.48 21.44 4.18
C GLY A 167 -2.53 21.22 3.10
N THR A 168 -2.31 21.81 1.93
CA THR A 168 -3.19 21.71 0.75
C THR A 168 -3.09 20.36 0.04
N GLY A 169 -2.10 19.55 0.40
CA GLY A 169 -1.80 18.27 -0.25
C GLY A 169 -0.96 18.40 -1.53
N SER A 170 -0.87 19.58 -2.15
CA SER A 170 0.01 19.81 -3.29
C SER A 170 1.48 19.72 -2.89
N GLY A 171 2.36 19.26 -3.80
CA GLY A 171 3.79 19.08 -3.51
C GLY A 171 4.16 17.99 -2.48
N SER A 172 3.17 17.35 -1.83
CA SER A 172 3.40 16.40 -0.72
C SER A 172 3.90 15.03 -1.17
N ARG A 173 4.02 14.80 -2.49
CA ARG A 173 4.49 13.53 -3.05
C ARG A 173 5.98 13.36 -2.78
N THR A 174 6.79 14.37 -3.08
CA THR A 174 8.25 14.29 -2.98
C THR A 174 8.73 14.71 -1.59
N GLY A 175 9.98 14.42 -1.25
CA GLY A 175 10.60 14.99 -0.05
C GLY A 175 10.76 16.50 -0.22
N HIS A 176 10.50 17.27 0.83
CA HIS A 176 10.71 18.73 0.85
C HIS A 176 12.19 19.03 1.14
N VAL A 177 13.06 18.61 0.23
CA VAL A 177 14.49 18.96 0.23
C VAL A 177 14.66 20.06 -0.82
N PRO A 178 15.27 21.20 -0.48
CA PRO A 178 15.57 22.23 -1.47
C PRO A 178 16.48 21.65 -2.56
N VAL A 179 16.11 21.84 -3.83
CA VAL A 179 16.89 21.38 -4.99
C VAL A 179 17.37 22.60 -5.77
N ASP A 180 18.67 22.65 -6.02
CA ASP A 180 19.31 23.59 -6.96
C ASP A 180 19.41 22.85 -8.30
N ASP A 181 18.41 23.04 -9.16
CA ASP A 181 18.22 22.29 -10.41
C ASP A 181 19.18 22.75 -11.53
N ASP A 182 19.73 23.97 -11.47
CA ASP A 182 20.63 24.54 -12.47
C ASP A 182 22.06 24.83 -11.96
N ASN A 183 22.31 24.56 -10.68
CA ASN A 183 23.58 24.65 -9.98
C ASN A 183 24.12 26.09 -9.92
N ASP A 184 23.23 27.08 -9.77
CA ASP A 184 23.57 28.49 -9.64
C ASP A 184 23.77 28.94 -8.18
N GLY A 185 23.50 28.05 -7.22
CA GLY A 185 23.66 28.26 -5.79
C GLY A 185 22.40 28.74 -5.09
N ALA A 186 21.29 28.94 -5.80
CA ALA A 186 19.96 29.14 -5.26
C ALA A 186 19.13 27.85 -5.39
N ALA A 187 18.31 27.54 -4.37
CA ALA A 187 17.46 26.36 -4.40
C ALA A 187 16.01 26.77 -4.63
N ASP A 188 15.28 25.96 -5.40
CA ASP A 188 13.84 26.07 -5.67
C ASP A 188 13.40 27.37 -6.39
N GLU A 189 14.28 28.05 -7.17
CA GLU A 189 13.92 29.30 -7.87
C GLU A 189 13.24 29.11 -9.25
N ASP A 190 13.37 27.93 -9.86
CA ASP A 190 12.87 27.64 -11.22
C ASP A 190 11.62 26.74 -11.24
N GLY A 191 10.95 26.63 -10.10
CA GLY A 191 9.74 25.83 -9.94
C GLY A 191 8.49 26.51 -10.48
N ASP A 192 7.40 25.76 -10.44
CA ASP A 192 6.07 26.29 -10.62
C ASP A 192 5.76 27.31 -9.49
N ASP A 193 5.44 28.56 -9.83
CA ASP A 193 4.95 29.58 -8.88
C ASP A 193 3.44 29.50 -8.71
N ASP A 194 2.99 29.42 -7.46
CA ASP A 194 1.59 29.62 -7.11
C ASP A 194 1.19 31.08 -7.35
N LEU A 195 0.79 31.39 -8.58
CA LEU A 195 0.45 32.74 -9.04
C LEU A 195 -0.74 33.34 -8.28
N ASN A 196 -1.56 32.48 -7.65
CA ASN A 196 -2.83 32.87 -7.04
C ASN A 196 -2.82 32.76 -5.50
N GLY A 197 -1.75 32.23 -4.91
CA GLY A 197 -1.50 32.17 -3.47
C GLY A 197 -2.37 31.15 -2.73
N ASN A 198 -2.92 30.14 -3.41
CA ASN A 198 -3.81 29.14 -2.80
C ASN A 198 -3.07 27.91 -2.23
N GLY A 199 -1.74 27.85 -2.36
CA GLY A 199 -0.87 26.75 -1.94
C GLY A 199 -0.92 25.52 -2.84
N VAL A 200 -1.40 25.63 -4.08
CA VAL A 200 -1.53 24.53 -5.04
C VAL A 200 -1.10 24.99 -6.42
N ILE A 201 -0.06 24.38 -6.97
CA ILE A 201 0.30 24.54 -8.38
C ILE A 201 -0.79 23.99 -9.31
N GLU A 202 -1.50 24.87 -9.98
CA GLU A 202 -2.53 24.54 -10.98
C GLU A 202 -2.01 24.50 -12.43
N GLN A 203 -2.79 23.92 -13.35
CA GLN A 203 -2.49 24.00 -14.79
C GLN A 203 -3.19 25.19 -15.45
N ILE A 204 -2.44 25.95 -16.23
CA ILE A 204 -2.99 27.09 -16.98
C ILE A 204 -3.71 26.59 -18.23
N ARG A 205 -5.01 26.90 -18.29
CA ARG A 205 -5.87 26.63 -19.45
C ARG A 205 -6.00 27.91 -20.27
N LYS A 206 -5.60 27.88 -21.54
CA LYS A 206 -5.81 29.01 -22.47
C LYS A 206 -7.01 28.73 -23.35
N TYR A 207 -7.95 29.66 -23.38
CA TYR A 207 -9.08 29.63 -24.31
C TYR A 207 -8.60 30.10 -25.70
N VAL A 208 -8.66 29.21 -26.68
CA VAL A 208 -8.28 29.39 -28.08
C VAL A 208 -9.39 28.80 -28.97
N PRO A 209 -10.50 29.54 -29.17
CA PRO A 209 -11.69 29.00 -29.82
C PRO A 209 -11.40 28.45 -31.22
N GLY A 210 -11.78 27.21 -31.47
CA GLY A 210 -11.57 26.51 -32.75
C GLY A 210 -10.12 26.17 -33.11
N GLN A 211 -9.16 26.44 -32.22
CA GLN A 211 -7.72 26.17 -32.43
C GLN A 211 -7.11 25.28 -31.34
N GLY A 212 -7.92 24.84 -30.37
CA GLY A 212 -7.49 23.99 -29.27
C GLY A 212 -7.55 22.50 -29.57
N THR A 213 -6.95 21.73 -28.68
CA THR A 213 -7.00 20.26 -28.68
C THR A 213 -7.96 19.70 -27.62
N LEU A 214 -8.51 20.58 -26.77
CA LEU A 214 -9.36 20.22 -25.65
C LEU A 214 -10.71 20.95 -25.72
N ARG A 215 -11.76 20.28 -25.25
CA ARG A 215 -13.10 20.87 -25.03
C ARG A 215 -13.54 20.62 -23.60
N ARG A 216 -14.49 21.41 -23.10
CA ARG A 216 -15.13 21.14 -21.79
C ARG A 216 -15.92 19.84 -21.88
N ASN A 217 -15.77 18.99 -20.87
CA ASN A 217 -16.59 17.80 -20.74
C ASN A 217 -18.07 18.23 -20.56
N ALA A 218 -18.98 17.49 -21.20
CA ALA A 218 -20.41 17.86 -21.24
C ALA A 218 -21.12 17.62 -19.89
N GLN A 219 -20.59 16.73 -19.05
CA GLN A 219 -21.15 16.36 -17.76
C GLN A 219 -20.55 17.18 -16.62
N ASP A 220 -19.25 17.47 -16.68
CA ASP A 220 -18.56 18.34 -15.73
C ASP A 220 -17.74 19.42 -16.46
N PRO A 221 -18.20 20.69 -16.50
CA PRO A 221 -17.51 21.76 -17.21
C PRO A 221 -16.16 22.15 -16.59
N ARG A 222 -15.82 21.61 -15.41
CA ARG A 222 -14.50 21.78 -14.77
C ARG A 222 -13.44 20.88 -15.39
N ILE A 223 -13.84 19.83 -16.11
CA ILE A 223 -12.93 18.87 -16.74
C ILE A 223 -12.75 19.25 -18.22
N LEU A 224 -11.51 19.24 -18.68
CA LEU A 224 -11.18 19.32 -20.11
C LEU A 224 -10.92 17.92 -20.64
N GLU A 225 -11.49 17.59 -21.78
CA GLU A 225 -11.28 16.32 -22.48
C GLU A 225 -10.69 16.55 -23.88
N PRO A 226 -9.85 15.64 -24.37
CA PRO A 226 -9.32 15.70 -25.73
C PRO A 226 -10.45 15.60 -26.75
N VAL A 227 -10.39 16.44 -27.78
CA VAL A 227 -11.30 16.33 -28.91
C VAL A 227 -10.94 15.11 -29.78
N PRO A 228 -11.92 14.45 -30.40
CA PRO A 228 -11.66 13.36 -31.34
C PRO A 228 -10.76 13.81 -32.50
N ALA A 229 -10.01 12.87 -33.08
CA ALA A 229 -9.14 13.15 -34.22
C ALA A 229 -9.92 13.81 -35.37
N GLY A 230 -9.41 14.95 -35.86
CA GLY A 230 -10.04 15.73 -36.94
C GLY A 230 -11.05 16.78 -36.47
N GLN A 231 -11.32 16.90 -35.17
CA GLN A 231 -12.07 18.02 -34.59
C GLN A 231 -11.11 19.02 -33.95
N THR A 232 -11.55 20.28 -33.83
CA THR A 232 -10.85 21.30 -33.06
C THR A 232 -11.66 21.63 -31.80
N GLY A 233 -10.94 21.85 -30.71
CA GLY A 233 -11.48 22.30 -29.44
C GLY A 233 -11.25 23.79 -29.22
N ASP A 234 -11.61 24.25 -28.03
CA ASP A 234 -11.49 25.67 -27.65
C ASP A 234 -10.43 25.90 -26.57
N TYR A 235 -9.74 24.87 -26.11
CA TYR A 235 -8.76 24.97 -25.03
C TYR A 235 -7.43 24.29 -25.38
N VAL A 236 -6.34 24.85 -24.86
CA VAL A 236 -5.02 24.22 -24.76
C VAL A 236 -4.51 24.33 -23.32
N ILE A 237 -3.70 23.37 -22.89
CA ILE A 237 -2.93 23.45 -21.64
C ILE A 237 -1.59 24.10 -21.97
N LEU A 238 -1.25 25.18 -21.26
CA LEU A 238 0.03 25.88 -21.45
C LEU A 238 1.15 25.28 -20.58
N GLY A 239 0.80 24.56 -19.52
CA GLY A 239 1.73 24.05 -18.51
C GLY A 239 1.14 24.23 -17.12
N SER A 240 1.96 23.97 -16.11
CA SER A 240 1.71 24.41 -14.74
C SER A 240 1.81 25.94 -14.63
N GLU A 241 1.22 26.52 -13.61
CA GLU A 241 1.44 27.93 -13.27
C GLU A 241 2.87 28.18 -12.79
N GLY A 242 3.42 29.33 -13.17
CA GLY A 242 4.78 29.72 -12.82
C GLY A 242 5.21 30.99 -13.52
N THR A 243 6.16 31.73 -12.93
CA THR A 243 6.87 32.80 -13.63
C THR A 243 8.20 32.29 -14.15
N THR A 244 8.36 32.27 -15.47
CA THR A 244 9.66 31.96 -16.08
C THR A 244 10.51 33.24 -16.08
N THR A 245 11.60 33.26 -15.31
CA THR A 245 12.58 34.37 -15.31
C THR A 245 13.61 34.23 -16.43
N THR A 246 13.63 33.12 -17.18
CA THR A 246 14.40 33.05 -18.43
C THR A 246 13.75 33.94 -19.50
N ALA A 247 14.16 35.21 -19.48
CA ALA A 247 14.17 36.04 -20.66
C ALA A 247 14.97 35.30 -21.74
N THR A 248 14.26 34.56 -22.60
CA THR A 248 14.77 34.25 -23.92
C THR A 248 14.91 35.60 -24.62
N ALA A 249 16.12 36.15 -24.56
CA ALA A 249 16.55 37.17 -25.49
C ALA A 249 16.31 36.62 -26.90
N ALA A 250 15.51 37.36 -27.66
CA ALA A 250 15.23 37.14 -29.07
C ALA A 250 16.51 37.16 -29.92
#